data_AF-A0A2U0SWW0-F1
#
_entry.id   AF-A0A2U0SWW0-F1
#
_cell.length_a   1.000
_cell.length_b   1.000
_cell.length_c   1.000
_cell.angle_alpha   90.00
_cell.angle_beta   90.00
_cell.angle_gamma   90.00
#
_symmetry.space_group_name_H-M   'P 1'
#
loop_
_entity.id
_entity.type
_entity.pdbx_description
1 polymer ?
#
loop_
_entity_poly.entity_id
_entity_poly.type
_entity_poly.pdbx_seq_one_letter_code
_entity_poly.pdbx_strand_id
1 'polypeptide(L)'
;MLSMAAAFPGERLPKVADSQGRQWPCIADNYVLCNPPYSVVEDNMAENWTSSNLKAADGSTGRQTAAARFDTLAAFFALIGERRAAQWPAGKIDQAMSSVHHPFKAQHDIDSYGVRGATVGRVTLYCNPHDQVISSLTVQGIGWRGLAGPVLDKNGLPKKDRQGKLDPGEIARAGGEGILTQRVFAEGFPVGVKGAYDYWGDHRPAIDFGSDHFWNPPSMISTYSVAKGLEAQENWLFQILTVAFAPIAIVATALMRERINASPDKYWKIPLEAPDLPETFFPQAKLFGEICPSFDMGLHPHGWDRNKDAAHPAGDPFHGERELSIPRGGLHGEKQRTDAARGNEESEAALQYEYHASLRMMAKREGKVEKGKQVTEEDHPETASAQYTAWRQRKIQAGLAGNVGTYATDHSTILTNSEHSRKALAYDVAVGCCHLLETDLRELRTMADWRFLDDLAGPEHMNMSIEYFYEGKVNGVTPSKWVRKSVDGVMPKKIRDSRENNVP
;
A
#
# COMPACT_ATOMS: atom_id res chain seq x y z
N MET A 1 -4.54 -4.44 -0.07
CA MET A 1 -5.13 -5.76 -0.43
C MET A 1 -6.62 -5.86 -0.18
N LEU A 2 -7.19 -5.13 0.80
CA LEU A 2 -8.65 -5.07 1.02
C LEU A 2 -9.44 -4.75 -0.27
N SER A 3 -8.92 -3.88 -1.14
CA SER A 3 -9.54 -3.53 -2.43
C SER A 3 -9.62 -4.69 -3.42
N MET A 4 -8.51 -5.39 -3.72
CA MET A 4 -8.53 -6.59 -4.58
C MET A 4 -9.39 -7.70 -3.97
N ALA A 5 -9.29 -7.88 -2.65
CA ALA A 5 -10.07 -8.87 -1.92
C ALA A 5 -11.58 -8.63 -2.07
N ALA A 6 -12.04 -7.37 -2.13
CA ALA A 6 -13.46 -7.03 -2.22
C ALA A 6 -14.17 -7.59 -3.48
N ALA A 7 -13.44 -7.82 -4.57
CA ALA A 7 -14.02 -8.43 -5.78
C ALA A 7 -14.57 -9.84 -5.52
N PHE A 8 -13.97 -10.60 -4.59
CA PHE A 8 -14.35 -11.98 -4.34
C PHE A 8 -15.61 -12.13 -3.46
N PRO A 9 -15.79 -11.42 -2.33
CA PRO A 9 -17.09 -11.32 -1.67
C PRO A 9 -18.15 -10.73 -2.59
N GLY A 10 -17.80 -9.72 -3.39
CA GLY A 10 -18.70 -9.11 -4.39
C GLY A 10 -19.28 -10.12 -5.39
N GLU A 11 -18.46 -11.07 -5.85
CA GLU A 11 -18.89 -12.16 -6.72
C GLU A 11 -19.88 -13.13 -6.05
N ARG A 12 -19.76 -13.34 -4.74
CA ARG A 12 -20.66 -14.22 -3.98
C ARG A 12 -22.03 -13.59 -3.71
N LEU A 13 -22.12 -12.27 -3.76
CA LEU A 13 -23.38 -11.57 -3.53
C LEU A 13 -24.33 -11.77 -4.72
N PRO A 14 -25.65 -11.86 -4.46
CA PRO A 14 -26.62 -11.90 -5.54
C PRO A 14 -26.51 -10.64 -6.40
N LYS A 15 -26.76 -10.78 -7.70
CA LYS A 15 -26.85 -9.63 -8.59
C LYS A 15 -28.00 -8.73 -8.15
N VAL A 16 -27.80 -7.43 -8.30
CA VAL A 16 -28.79 -6.40 -7.97
C VAL A 16 -29.40 -5.88 -9.26
N ALA A 17 -30.74 -5.77 -9.28
CA ALA A 17 -31.46 -5.18 -10.41
C ALA A 17 -31.39 -3.65 -10.33
N ASP A 18 -31.09 -2.97 -11.45
CA ASP A 18 -31.33 -1.53 -11.55
C ASP A 18 -32.82 -1.21 -11.82
N SER A 19 -33.16 0.07 -11.87
CA SER A 19 -34.51 0.57 -12.17
C SER A 19 -35.04 0.16 -13.56
N GLN A 20 -34.17 -0.35 -14.44
CA GLN A 20 -34.50 -0.86 -15.78
C GLN A 20 -34.51 -2.40 -15.83
N GLY A 21 -34.36 -3.08 -14.68
CA GLY A 21 -34.36 -4.54 -14.56
C GLY A 21 -33.04 -5.21 -14.96
N ARG A 22 -31.99 -4.44 -15.32
CA ARG A 22 -30.68 -4.99 -15.66
C ARG A 22 -29.99 -5.49 -14.40
N GLN A 23 -29.41 -6.68 -14.47
CA GLN A 23 -28.75 -7.33 -13.35
C GLN A 23 -27.27 -6.94 -13.28
N TRP A 24 -26.85 -6.43 -12.14
CA TRP A 24 -25.49 -5.95 -11.87
C TRP A 24 -24.83 -6.82 -10.78
N PRO A 25 -23.65 -7.38 -11.02
CA PRO A 25 -22.88 -8.01 -9.95
C PRO A 25 -22.32 -6.94 -9.00
N CYS A 26 -22.10 -7.30 -7.74
CA CYS A 26 -21.57 -6.42 -6.71
C CYS A 26 -20.04 -6.31 -6.79
N ILE A 27 -19.50 -6.09 -7.99
CA ILE A 27 -18.06 -5.97 -8.27
C ILE A 27 -17.83 -4.65 -9.00
N ALA A 28 -16.80 -3.89 -8.62
CA ALA A 28 -16.46 -2.65 -9.30
C ALA A 28 -16.13 -2.88 -10.78
N ASP A 29 -16.48 -1.90 -11.63
CA ASP A 29 -16.28 -2.02 -13.08
C ASP A 29 -14.81 -1.97 -13.48
N ASN A 30 -14.00 -1.19 -12.75
CA ASN A 30 -12.55 -1.10 -12.90
C ASN A 30 -11.87 -1.09 -11.52
N TYR A 31 -10.58 -1.43 -11.51
CA TYR A 31 -9.69 -1.24 -10.38
C TYR A 31 -8.46 -0.45 -10.78
N VAL A 32 -8.10 0.57 -10.00
CA VAL A 32 -6.78 1.19 -10.09
C VAL A 32 -5.99 0.80 -8.84
N LEU A 33 -4.91 0.07 -9.03
CA LEU A 33 -4.06 -0.44 -7.96
C LEU A 33 -2.85 0.48 -7.83
N CYS A 34 -2.82 1.30 -6.78
CA CYS A 34 -1.71 2.21 -6.52
C CYS A 34 -0.73 1.58 -5.54
N ASN A 35 0.49 1.33 -6.02
CA ASN A 35 1.59 0.72 -5.27
C ASN A 35 1.19 -0.53 -4.43
N PRO A 36 0.39 -1.48 -4.96
CA PRO A 36 -0.09 -2.60 -4.15
C PRO A 36 1.06 -3.48 -3.59
N PRO A 37 1.03 -3.86 -2.30
CA PRO A 37 2.02 -4.76 -1.70
C PRO A 37 1.86 -6.24 -2.12
N TYR A 38 0.90 -6.55 -3.01
CA TYR A 38 0.67 -7.92 -3.46
C TYR A 38 1.86 -8.42 -4.26
N SER A 39 2.59 -9.42 -3.76
CA SER A 39 3.80 -9.92 -4.43
C SER A 39 3.56 -11.24 -5.14
N VAL A 40 4.08 -11.39 -6.37
CA VAL A 40 4.10 -12.66 -7.10
C VAL A 40 5.52 -13.18 -7.34
N VAL A 41 6.50 -12.66 -6.58
CA VAL A 41 7.88 -13.17 -6.59
C VAL A 41 7.87 -14.66 -6.24
N GLU A 42 8.67 -15.49 -6.89
CA GLU A 42 8.59 -16.93 -6.67
C GLU A 42 9.08 -17.34 -5.28
N ASP A 43 10.26 -16.86 -4.90
CA ASP A 43 10.89 -17.19 -3.63
C ASP A 43 11.13 -15.93 -2.81
N ASN A 44 10.60 -15.92 -1.57
CA ASN A 44 10.85 -14.85 -0.64
C ASN A 44 10.97 -15.40 0.79
N MET A 45 12.19 -15.78 1.17
CA MET A 45 12.48 -16.35 2.47
C MET A 45 12.20 -15.37 3.62
N ALA A 46 12.45 -14.07 3.41
CA ALA A 46 12.20 -13.05 4.43
C ALA A 46 10.70 -12.91 4.73
N GLU A 47 9.86 -12.90 3.70
CA GLU A 47 8.40 -12.94 3.85
C GLU A 47 7.94 -14.26 4.50
N ASN A 48 8.50 -15.40 4.09
CA ASN A 48 8.16 -16.70 4.69
C ASN A 48 8.48 -16.76 6.19
N TRP A 49 9.65 -16.25 6.58
CA TRP A 49 10.05 -16.19 7.99
C TRP A 49 9.15 -15.25 8.80
N THR A 50 8.89 -14.04 8.31
CA THR A 50 8.01 -13.08 9.01
C THR A 50 6.55 -13.53 9.07
N SER A 51 6.11 -14.36 8.12
CA SER A 51 4.77 -14.94 8.07
C SER A 51 4.68 -16.34 8.70
N SER A 52 5.74 -16.84 9.33
CA SER A 52 5.85 -18.23 9.82
C SER A 52 4.74 -18.65 10.81
N ASN A 53 4.15 -17.69 11.51
CA ASN A 53 3.04 -17.89 12.43
C ASN A 53 1.66 -17.93 11.75
N LEU A 54 1.55 -17.51 10.49
CA LEU A 54 0.32 -17.56 9.73
C LEU A 54 0.05 -18.98 9.26
N LYS A 55 -1.19 -19.44 9.39
CA LYS A 55 -1.59 -20.83 9.14
C LYS A 55 -2.80 -20.88 8.20
N ALA A 56 -2.72 -21.73 7.19
CA ALA A 56 -3.81 -22.03 6.26
C ALA A 56 -4.76 -23.11 6.82
N ALA A 57 -5.89 -23.30 6.15
CA ALA A 57 -6.91 -24.28 6.53
C ALA A 57 -6.40 -25.73 6.45
N ASP A 58 -5.48 -26.03 5.52
CA ASP A 58 -4.83 -27.34 5.37
C ASP A 58 -3.73 -27.59 6.40
N GLY A 59 -3.43 -26.59 7.22
CA GLY A 59 -2.42 -26.65 8.27
C GLY A 59 -1.03 -26.17 7.87
N SER A 60 -0.79 -25.89 6.58
CA SER A 60 0.46 -25.27 6.12
C SER A 60 0.67 -23.89 6.74
N THR A 61 1.92 -23.47 6.91
CA THR A 61 2.27 -22.20 7.54
C THR A 61 3.23 -21.36 6.70
N GLY A 62 3.45 -20.11 7.12
CA GLY A 62 4.39 -19.23 6.44
C GLY A 62 3.77 -18.43 5.29
N ARG A 63 4.60 -18.07 4.33
CA ARG A 63 4.23 -17.31 3.15
C ARG A 63 3.30 -18.12 2.24
N GLN A 64 2.33 -17.45 1.61
CA GLN A 64 1.54 -18.05 0.53
C GLN A 64 2.42 -18.33 -0.69
N THR A 65 2.34 -19.56 -1.21
CA THR A 65 3.10 -19.99 -2.39
C THR A 65 2.86 -19.08 -3.59
N ALA A 66 3.87 -18.91 -4.44
CA ALA A 66 3.74 -18.12 -5.66
C ALA A 66 2.60 -18.62 -6.58
N ALA A 67 2.43 -19.95 -6.70
CA ALA A 67 1.33 -20.55 -7.45
C ALA A 67 -0.05 -20.11 -6.92
N ALA A 68 -0.27 -20.16 -5.60
CA ALA A 68 -1.52 -19.70 -4.99
C ALA A 68 -1.76 -18.19 -5.26
N ARG A 69 -0.70 -17.38 -5.28
CA ARG A 69 -0.80 -15.96 -5.59
C ARG A 69 -1.09 -15.68 -7.06
N PHE A 70 -0.47 -16.41 -7.98
CA PHE A 70 -0.80 -16.32 -9.41
C PHE A 70 -2.24 -16.77 -9.68
N ASP A 71 -2.68 -17.88 -9.08
CA ASP A 71 -4.05 -18.38 -9.21
C ASP A 71 -5.08 -17.38 -8.69
N THR A 72 -4.80 -16.75 -7.53
CA THR A 72 -5.67 -15.73 -6.94
C THR A 72 -5.70 -14.48 -7.82
N LEU A 73 -4.55 -14.03 -8.33
CA LEU A 73 -4.47 -12.88 -9.22
C LEU A 73 -5.19 -13.14 -10.56
N ALA A 74 -5.08 -14.36 -11.08
CA ALA A 74 -5.79 -14.79 -12.29
C ALA A 74 -7.31 -14.83 -12.08
N ALA A 75 -7.76 -15.35 -10.95
CA ALA A 75 -9.18 -15.29 -10.60
C ALA A 75 -9.67 -13.85 -10.46
N PHE A 76 -8.88 -12.97 -9.86
CA PHE A 76 -9.18 -11.54 -9.78
C PHE A 76 -9.29 -10.91 -11.18
N PHE A 77 -8.29 -11.07 -12.05
CA PHE A 77 -8.36 -10.52 -13.41
C PHE A 77 -9.53 -11.08 -14.22
N ALA A 78 -9.84 -12.38 -14.12
CA ALA A 78 -11.00 -12.95 -14.79
C ALA A 78 -12.31 -12.29 -14.35
N LEU A 79 -12.52 -12.10 -13.03
CA LEU A 79 -13.71 -11.43 -12.50
C LEU A 79 -13.86 -10.00 -13.04
N ILE A 80 -12.77 -9.25 -13.12
CA ILE A 80 -12.82 -7.88 -13.64
C ILE A 80 -13.00 -7.89 -15.15
N GLY A 81 -12.31 -8.77 -15.88
CA GLY A 81 -12.45 -8.90 -17.33
C GLY A 81 -13.88 -9.19 -17.79
N GLU A 82 -14.65 -9.97 -17.02
CA GLU A 82 -16.08 -10.22 -17.27
C GLU A 82 -16.93 -8.93 -17.25
N ARG A 83 -16.50 -7.90 -16.49
CA ARG A 83 -17.18 -6.60 -16.42
C ARG A 83 -17.15 -5.84 -17.74
N ARG A 84 -16.30 -6.22 -18.69
CA ARG A 84 -16.28 -5.67 -20.06
C ARG A 84 -17.66 -5.68 -20.72
N ALA A 85 -18.43 -6.76 -20.54
CA ALA A 85 -19.78 -6.88 -21.07
C ALA A 85 -20.79 -5.91 -20.43
N ALA A 86 -20.41 -5.24 -19.34
CA ALA A 86 -21.22 -4.27 -18.65
C ALA A 86 -21.14 -2.86 -19.25
N GLN A 87 -20.26 -2.62 -20.23
CA GLN A 87 -20.07 -1.32 -20.89
C GLN A 87 -21.42 -0.68 -21.22
N TRP A 88 -21.59 0.57 -20.76
CA TRP A 88 -22.78 1.34 -21.07
C TRP A 88 -22.76 1.78 -22.54
N PRO A 89 -23.91 1.78 -23.23
CA PRO A 89 -24.01 2.39 -24.55
C PRO A 89 -23.63 3.88 -24.47
N ALA A 90 -22.75 4.35 -25.36
CA ALA A 90 -22.26 5.72 -25.36
C ALA A 90 -23.38 6.76 -25.32
N GLY A 91 -24.43 6.57 -26.14
CA GLY A 91 -25.58 7.48 -26.18
C GLY A 91 -26.34 7.62 -24.85
N LYS A 92 -26.34 6.59 -23.99
CA LYS A 92 -26.95 6.69 -22.65
C LYS A 92 -26.11 7.57 -21.72
N ILE A 93 -24.79 7.43 -21.76
CA ILE A 93 -23.87 8.29 -20.98
C ILE A 93 -24.01 9.73 -21.47
N ASP A 94 -23.99 9.96 -22.77
CA ASP A 94 -24.11 11.30 -23.36
C ASP A 94 -25.45 11.97 -22.99
N GLN A 95 -26.53 11.20 -22.93
CA GLN A 95 -27.84 11.70 -22.47
C GLN A 95 -27.79 12.11 -21.00
N ALA A 96 -27.24 11.26 -20.13
CA ALA A 96 -27.13 11.52 -18.69
C ALA A 96 -26.21 12.72 -18.38
N MET A 97 -25.18 12.93 -19.19
CA MET A 97 -24.23 14.04 -19.08
C MET A 97 -24.63 15.28 -19.87
N SER A 98 -25.79 15.29 -20.52
CA SER A 98 -26.21 16.39 -21.39
C SER A 98 -26.34 17.70 -20.59
N SER A 99 -25.42 18.63 -20.83
CA SER A 99 -25.51 20.01 -20.40
C SER A 99 -25.05 20.92 -21.53
N VAL A 100 -25.55 22.16 -21.55
CA VAL A 100 -25.35 23.12 -22.65
C VAL A 100 -23.87 23.48 -22.90
N HIS A 101 -22.96 23.11 -21.98
CA HIS A 101 -21.56 23.54 -21.98
C HIS A 101 -20.52 22.40 -21.90
N HIS A 102 -20.91 21.13 -22.03
CA HIS A 102 -19.96 20.01 -21.81
C HIS A 102 -19.49 19.34 -23.12
N PRO A 103 -18.18 19.35 -23.44
CA PRO A 103 -17.65 18.81 -24.71
C PRO A 103 -17.44 17.28 -24.73
N PHE A 104 -17.58 16.59 -23.60
CA PHE A 104 -17.35 15.14 -23.53
C PHE A 104 -18.30 14.34 -24.40
N LYS A 105 -17.77 13.30 -25.04
CA LYS A 105 -18.50 12.29 -25.81
C LYS A 105 -18.03 10.91 -25.38
N ALA A 106 -18.96 10.10 -24.89
CA ALA A 106 -18.66 8.78 -24.35
C ALA A 106 -18.05 7.84 -25.40
N GLN A 107 -18.45 7.94 -26.67
CA GLN A 107 -17.84 7.13 -27.73
C GLN A 107 -16.37 7.49 -27.95
N HIS A 108 -16.04 8.78 -27.95
CA HIS A 108 -14.65 9.23 -28.06
C HIS A 108 -13.81 8.75 -26.88
N ASP A 109 -14.35 8.77 -25.67
CA ASP A 109 -13.71 8.23 -24.47
C ASP A 109 -13.43 6.73 -24.58
N ILE A 110 -14.41 5.94 -25.05
CA ILE A 110 -14.25 4.50 -25.32
C ILE A 110 -13.18 4.23 -26.37
N ASP A 111 -13.19 4.98 -27.48
CA ASP A 111 -12.25 4.79 -28.57
C ASP A 111 -10.81 5.19 -28.19
N SER A 112 -10.67 6.23 -27.37
CA SER A 112 -9.37 6.80 -27.00
C SER A 112 -8.73 6.11 -25.79
N TYR A 113 -9.54 5.84 -24.76
CA TYR A 113 -9.08 5.37 -23.45
C TYR A 113 -9.63 4.00 -23.07
N GLY A 114 -10.44 3.39 -23.93
CA GLY A 114 -10.86 2.00 -23.78
C GLY A 114 -9.73 1.03 -24.10
N VAL A 115 -9.69 -0.07 -23.36
CA VAL A 115 -8.84 -1.24 -23.68
C VAL A 115 -9.76 -2.26 -24.33
N ARG A 116 -9.39 -2.85 -25.47
CA ARG A 116 -10.25 -3.81 -26.21
C ARG A 116 -11.71 -3.33 -26.37
N GLY A 117 -11.88 -2.06 -26.72
CA GLY A 117 -13.18 -1.45 -27.05
C GLY A 117 -14.12 -1.17 -25.87
N ALA A 118 -13.62 -1.16 -24.62
CA ALA A 118 -14.42 -0.78 -23.45
C ALA A 118 -13.57 -0.02 -22.42
N THR A 119 -14.19 0.90 -21.69
CA THR A 119 -13.60 1.60 -20.55
C THR A 119 -13.87 0.89 -19.23
N VAL A 120 -14.67 -0.19 -19.23
CA VAL A 120 -14.92 -1.08 -18.10
C VAL A 120 -14.21 -2.44 -18.26
N GLY A 121 -14.02 -3.15 -17.16
CA GLY A 121 -13.37 -4.46 -17.12
C GLY A 121 -11.86 -4.40 -17.25
N ARG A 122 -11.26 -3.33 -16.71
CA ARG A 122 -9.83 -3.07 -16.70
C ARG A 122 -9.29 -3.00 -15.27
N VAL A 123 -8.08 -3.51 -15.10
CA VAL A 123 -7.24 -3.22 -13.93
C VAL A 123 -6.06 -2.38 -14.39
N THR A 124 -5.88 -1.20 -13.80
CA THR A 124 -4.71 -0.35 -14.07
C THR A 124 -3.77 -0.39 -12.87
N LEU A 125 -2.55 -0.90 -13.06
CA LEU A 125 -1.51 -0.89 -12.04
C LEU A 125 -0.70 0.39 -12.16
N TYR A 126 -0.73 1.20 -11.11
CA TYR A 126 0.20 2.30 -10.91
C TYR A 126 1.35 1.77 -10.06
N CYS A 127 2.53 1.73 -10.65
CA CYS A 127 3.74 1.31 -9.96
C CYS A 127 4.77 2.43 -9.87
N ASN A 128 5.47 2.46 -8.75
CA ASN A 128 6.54 3.40 -8.47
C ASN A 128 7.85 2.63 -8.19
N PRO A 129 8.85 2.68 -9.10
CA PRO A 129 10.13 2.01 -8.89
C PRO A 129 10.94 2.58 -7.72
N HIS A 130 10.61 3.79 -7.24
CA HIS A 130 11.24 4.45 -6.09
C HIS A 130 10.62 4.05 -4.74
N ASP A 131 9.52 3.28 -4.73
CA ASP A 131 8.83 2.87 -3.49
C ASP A 131 9.64 1.85 -2.69
N GLN A 132 10.36 2.35 -1.68
CA GLN A 132 11.18 1.53 -0.78
C GLN A 132 10.34 0.70 0.19
N VAL A 133 9.10 1.09 0.50
CA VAL A 133 8.26 0.29 1.42
C VAL A 133 7.79 -0.98 0.72
N ILE A 134 7.35 -0.85 -0.51
CA ILE A 134 6.78 -1.97 -1.28
C ILE A 134 7.87 -2.87 -1.85
N SER A 135 9.11 -2.36 -1.98
CA SER A 135 10.28 -3.16 -2.35
C SER A 135 10.96 -3.89 -1.21
N SER A 136 10.51 -3.71 0.05
CA SER A 136 11.16 -4.34 1.20
C SER A 136 11.25 -5.85 1.02
N LEU A 137 12.32 -6.47 1.54
CA LEU A 137 12.57 -7.90 1.35
C LEU A 137 11.38 -8.76 1.80
N THR A 138 10.62 -8.32 2.81
CA THR A 138 9.45 -9.04 3.34
C THR A 138 8.16 -8.80 2.57
N VAL A 139 8.15 -7.91 1.57
CA VAL A 139 6.96 -7.54 0.79
C VAL A 139 7.19 -7.82 -0.70
N GLN A 140 8.10 -7.08 -1.35
CA GLN A 140 8.38 -7.16 -2.79
C GLN A 140 7.12 -7.16 -3.68
N GLY A 141 6.21 -6.21 -3.47
CA GLY A 141 4.91 -6.13 -4.13
C GLY A 141 4.97 -5.75 -5.62
N ILE A 142 3.92 -6.02 -6.39
CA ILE A 142 3.79 -5.55 -7.79
C ILE A 142 3.70 -4.02 -7.88
N GLY A 143 3.46 -3.34 -6.76
CA GLY A 143 3.43 -1.88 -6.70
C GLY A 143 4.76 -1.16 -6.92
N TRP A 144 5.90 -1.80 -6.67
CA TRP A 144 7.20 -1.18 -6.96
C TRP A 144 7.79 -1.68 -8.29
N ARG A 145 7.60 -2.97 -8.59
CA ARG A 145 8.23 -3.65 -9.75
C ARG A 145 7.32 -3.82 -10.98
N GLY A 146 6.03 -3.52 -10.87
CA GLY A 146 5.03 -3.87 -11.89
C GLY A 146 4.88 -5.38 -12.06
N LEU A 147 4.33 -5.78 -13.21
CA LEU A 147 4.29 -7.15 -13.72
C LEU A 147 4.99 -7.20 -15.08
N ALA A 148 5.93 -8.12 -15.22
CA ALA A 148 6.68 -8.26 -16.46
C ALA A 148 6.00 -9.18 -17.48
N GLY A 149 6.32 -8.95 -18.76
CA GLY A 149 6.24 -10.00 -19.78
C GLY A 149 7.37 -11.03 -19.60
N PRO A 150 7.69 -11.84 -20.62
CA PRO A 150 8.83 -12.75 -20.55
C PRO A 150 10.11 -11.98 -20.22
N VAL A 151 10.74 -12.30 -19.08
CA VAL A 151 12.03 -11.69 -18.70
C VAL A 151 13.11 -12.24 -19.62
N LEU A 152 13.88 -11.37 -20.26
CA LEU A 152 14.92 -11.79 -21.19
C LEU A 152 16.26 -12.01 -20.48
N ASP A 153 17.03 -12.96 -20.98
CA ASP A 153 18.43 -13.16 -20.61
C ASP A 153 19.36 -12.20 -21.37
N LYS A 154 20.67 -12.31 -21.12
CA LYS A 154 21.70 -11.48 -21.79
C LYS A 154 21.73 -11.60 -23.32
N ASN A 155 21.16 -12.66 -23.88
CA ASN A 155 21.09 -12.91 -25.32
C ASN A 155 19.73 -12.49 -25.91
N GLY A 156 18.84 -11.89 -25.11
CA GLY A 156 17.50 -11.51 -25.53
C GLY A 156 16.51 -12.68 -25.60
N LEU A 157 16.84 -13.83 -25.01
CA LEU A 157 15.95 -15.00 -24.98
C LEU A 157 15.14 -15.03 -23.68
N PRO A 158 13.86 -15.45 -23.69
CA PRO A 158 13.09 -15.58 -22.46
C PRO A 158 13.77 -16.51 -21.46
N LYS A 159 13.79 -16.11 -20.19
CA LYS A 159 14.21 -16.95 -19.07
C LYS A 159 13.37 -18.22 -19.05
N LYS A 160 13.98 -19.27 -18.50
CA LYS A 160 13.28 -20.52 -18.22
C LYS A 160 12.94 -20.58 -16.74
N ASP A 161 11.79 -21.15 -16.42
CA ASP A 161 11.42 -21.49 -15.06
C ASP A 161 12.33 -22.60 -14.50
N ARG A 162 12.13 -22.94 -13.22
CA ARG A 162 12.88 -24.00 -12.52
C ARG A 162 12.76 -25.37 -13.17
N GLN A 163 11.73 -25.59 -13.99
CA GLN A 163 11.48 -26.83 -14.72
C GLN A 163 12.04 -26.79 -16.15
N GLY A 164 12.74 -25.70 -16.53
CA GLY A 164 13.37 -25.54 -17.84
C GLY A 164 12.42 -25.13 -18.96
N LYS A 165 11.17 -24.77 -18.64
CA LYS A 165 10.18 -24.28 -19.61
C LYS A 165 10.31 -22.76 -19.75
N LEU A 166 10.07 -22.24 -20.96
CA LEU A 166 10.07 -20.80 -21.20
C LEU A 166 9.05 -20.11 -20.28
N ASP A 167 9.50 -19.12 -19.52
CA ASP A 167 8.64 -18.28 -18.69
C ASP A 167 7.83 -17.36 -19.60
N PRO A 168 6.49 -17.51 -19.64
CA PRO A 168 5.65 -16.66 -20.47
C PRO A 168 5.51 -15.23 -19.91
N GLY A 169 6.08 -14.95 -18.73
CA GLY A 169 5.95 -13.68 -18.04
C GLY A 169 4.81 -13.67 -17.03
N GLU A 170 4.91 -12.78 -16.05
CA GLU A 170 3.97 -12.72 -14.94
C GLU A 170 2.57 -12.31 -15.37
N ILE A 171 2.46 -11.43 -16.37
CA ILE A 171 1.16 -11.01 -16.94
C ILE A 171 0.43 -12.20 -17.55
N ALA A 172 1.11 -13.00 -18.38
CA ALA A 172 0.52 -14.17 -19.03
C ALA A 172 0.19 -15.27 -18.01
N ARG A 173 1.07 -15.52 -17.03
CA ARG A 173 0.82 -16.47 -15.93
C ARG A 173 -0.41 -16.12 -15.12
N ALA A 174 -0.63 -14.83 -14.87
CA ALA A 174 -1.81 -14.32 -14.18
C ALA A 174 -3.04 -14.17 -15.10
N GLY A 175 -2.95 -14.46 -16.41
CA GLY A 175 -4.07 -14.23 -17.32
C GLY A 175 -4.49 -12.76 -17.45
N GLY A 176 -3.56 -11.82 -17.25
CA GLY A 176 -3.83 -10.38 -17.27
C GLY A 176 -3.94 -9.77 -18.68
N GLU A 177 -3.70 -10.53 -19.74
CA GLU A 177 -3.61 -10.02 -21.11
C GLU A 177 -4.89 -9.31 -21.58
N GLY A 178 -4.77 -8.00 -21.83
CA GLY A 178 -5.89 -7.12 -22.22
C GLY A 178 -6.94 -6.90 -21.13
N ILE A 179 -6.59 -7.17 -19.88
CA ILE A 179 -7.35 -6.81 -18.67
C ILE A 179 -6.50 -5.88 -17.81
N LEU A 180 -5.26 -6.27 -17.55
CA LEU A 180 -4.26 -5.47 -16.88
C LEU A 180 -3.65 -4.45 -17.84
N THR A 181 -3.50 -3.22 -17.37
CA THR A 181 -2.62 -2.21 -17.98
C THR A 181 -1.75 -1.59 -16.89
N GLN A 182 -0.64 -0.96 -17.26
CA GLN A 182 0.32 -0.41 -16.30
C GLN A 182 0.69 1.02 -16.65
N ARG A 183 0.86 1.85 -15.62
CA ARG A 183 1.51 3.16 -15.70
C ARG A 183 2.62 3.23 -14.66
N VAL A 184 3.79 3.69 -15.08
CA VAL A 184 4.94 3.89 -14.18
C VAL A 184 5.02 5.35 -13.81
N PHE A 185 5.00 5.62 -12.51
CA PHE A 185 5.30 6.93 -11.95
C PHE A 185 6.73 6.87 -11.44
N ALA A 186 7.68 7.43 -12.20
CA ALA A 186 9.09 7.42 -11.85
C ALA A 186 9.71 8.80 -12.11
N GLU A 187 10.70 9.16 -11.28
CA GLU A 187 11.58 10.31 -11.50
C GLU A 187 12.05 10.39 -12.96
N GLY A 188 11.82 11.54 -13.60
CA GLY A 188 12.28 11.81 -14.97
C GLY A 188 11.72 10.88 -16.06
N PHE A 189 10.64 10.12 -15.79
CA PHE A 189 9.96 9.29 -16.78
C PHE A 189 8.55 9.81 -17.07
N PRO A 190 8.14 9.98 -18.34
CA PRO A 190 6.83 10.52 -18.67
C PRO A 190 5.71 9.50 -18.40
N VAL A 191 4.68 9.94 -17.67
CA VAL A 191 3.42 9.21 -17.51
C VAL A 191 2.50 9.55 -18.67
N GLY A 192 1.83 8.53 -19.21
CA GLY A 192 0.79 8.71 -20.23
C GLY A 192 1.19 8.32 -21.64
N VAL A 193 2.26 7.55 -21.80
CA VAL A 193 2.72 7.05 -23.10
C VAL A 193 2.84 5.54 -23.06
N LYS A 194 2.35 4.86 -24.10
CA LYS A 194 2.57 3.42 -24.31
C LYS A 194 4.04 3.11 -24.57
N GLY A 195 4.46 1.90 -24.20
CA GLY A 195 5.81 1.42 -24.46
C GLY A 195 6.24 0.39 -23.44
N ALA A 196 7.43 0.59 -22.88
CA ALA A 196 7.97 -0.22 -21.80
C ALA A 196 8.76 0.66 -20.84
N TYR A 197 8.90 0.19 -19.60
CA TYR A 197 9.82 0.76 -18.63
C TYR A 197 10.93 -0.25 -18.33
N ASP A 198 12.18 0.12 -18.61
CA ASP A 198 13.38 -0.62 -18.26
C ASP A 198 13.89 -0.15 -16.91
N TYR A 199 13.79 -1.00 -15.89
CA TYR A 199 14.13 -0.62 -14.52
C TYR A 199 15.57 -0.15 -14.38
N TRP A 200 16.49 -0.63 -15.21
CA TRP A 200 17.89 -0.21 -15.16
C TRP A 200 18.17 0.94 -16.14
N GLY A 201 17.62 0.88 -17.35
CA GLY A 201 17.87 1.88 -18.40
C GLY A 201 17.14 3.22 -18.20
N ASP A 202 15.92 3.16 -17.66
CA ASP A 202 15.06 4.34 -17.45
C ASP A 202 15.19 4.92 -16.04
N HIS A 203 15.98 4.28 -15.15
CA HIS A 203 16.23 4.77 -13.81
C HIS A 203 16.84 6.18 -13.82
N ARG A 204 16.33 7.06 -12.94
CA ARG A 204 16.87 8.40 -12.72
C ARG A 204 17.11 8.61 -11.22
N PRO A 205 18.31 9.07 -10.81
CA PRO A 205 19.51 9.28 -11.63
C PRO A 205 19.97 7.99 -12.32
N ALA A 206 20.70 8.12 -13.43
CA ALA A 206 21.21 6.96 -14.15
C ALA A 206 22.15 6.13 -13.24
N ILE A 207 21.97 4.82 -13.25
CA ILE A 207 22.72 3.86 -12.42
C ILE A 207 23.43 2.83 -13.30
N ASP A 208 24.45 2.19 -12.73
CA ASP A 208 25.13 1.09 -13.39
C ASP A 208 24.22 -0.14 -13.49
N PHE A 209 24.14 -0.71 -14.69
CA PHE A 209 23.30 -1.87 -14.98
C PHE A 209 23.62 -3.06 -14.07
N GLY A 210 22.61 -3.53 -13.34
CA GLY A 210 22.73 -4.70 -12.48
C GLY A 210 23.64 -4.50 -11.25
N SER A 211 23.87 -3.25 -10.84
CA SER A 211 24.63 -2.89 -9.64
C SER A 211 23.82 -3.05 -8.35
N ASP A 212 24.51 -3.07 -7.22
CA ASP A 212 23.87 -3.09 -5.90
C ASP A 212 23.32 -1.72 -5.47
N HIS A 213 23.44 -0.69 -6.33
CA HIS A 213 23.09 0.70 -6.03
C HIS A 213 21.83 1.17 -6.76
N PHE A 214 20.86 0.26 -6.95
CA PHE A 214 19.56 0.61 -7.53
C PHE A 214 18.87 1.74 -6.75
N TRP A 215 18.86 1.63 -5.42
CA TRP A 215 18.17 2.58 -4.56
C TRP A 215 18.92 3.89 -4.40
N ASN A 216 18.18 4.98 -4.58
CA ASN A 216 18.59 6.32 -4.23
C ASN A 216 17.49 6.97 -3.35
N PRO A 217 17.77 7.34 -2.10
CA PRO A 217 18.99 7.05 -1.35
C PRO A 217 19.24 5.54 -1.17
N PRO A 218 20.50 5.10 -0.93
CA PRO A 218 20.85 3.69 -0.85
C PRO A 218 20.05 2.93 0.21
N SER A 219 19.50 1.77 -0.15
CA SER A 219 18.80 0.90 0.80
C SER A 219 19.63 0.65 2.06
N MET A 220 18.99 0.83 3.21
CA MET A 220 19.60 0.58 4.51
C MET A 220 19.97 -0.90 4.66
N ILE A 221 21.03 -1.15 5.43
CA ILE A 221 21.45 -2.51 5.77
C ILE A 221 20.67 -2.97 7.00
N SER A 222 20.19 -4.21 6.98
CA SER A 222 19.54 -4.82 8.14
C SER A 222 20.50 -4.83 9.33
N THR A 223 20.06 -4.25 10.45
CA THR A 223 20.82 -4.25 11.70
C THR A 223 20.05 -5.02 12.76
N TYR A 224 20.71 -5.99 13.40
CA TYR A 224 20.12 -6.63 14.58
C TYR A 224 20.12 -5.63 15.73
N SER A 225 18.93 -5.29 16.22
CA SER A 225 18.78 -4.44 17.40
C SER A 225 18.30 -5.28 18.58
N VAL A 226 19.20 -5.47 19.56
CA VAL A 226 18.87 -6.12 20.83
C VAL A 226 17.75 -5.36 21.55
N ALA A 227 17.77 -4.03 21.49
CA ALA A 227 16.75 -3.18 22.10
C ALA A 227 15.37 -3.43 21.46
N LYS A 228 15.26 -3.42 20.12
CA LYS A 228 13.99 -3.74 19.44
C LYS A 228 13.57 -5.20 19.64
N GLY A 229 14.53 -6.13 19.71
CA GLY A 229 14.28 -7.53 20.02
C GLY A 229 13.72 -7.74 21.42
N LEU A 230 14.23 -7.01 22.41
CA LEU A 230 13.72 -7.01 23.79
C LEU A 230 12.35 -6.32 23.89
N GLU A 231 12.15 -5.22 23.16
CA GLU A 231 10.87 -4.49 23.09
C GLU A 231 9.75 -5.30 22.40
N ALA A 232 10.09 -6.26 21.53
CA ALA A 232 9.15 -7.13 20.84
C ALA A 232 8.75 -8.39 21.64
N GLN A 233 9.41 -8.68 22.78
CA GLN A 233 9.23 -9.94 23.53
C GLN A 233 8.46 -9.72 24.84
N GLU A 234 7.28 -10.30 24.96
CA GLU A 234 6.45 -10.25 26.19
C GLU A 234 6.91 -11.23 27.28
N ASN A 235 7.76 -12.21 26.95
CA ASN A 235 8.17 -13.28 27.86
C ASN A 235 9.64 -13.13 28.28
N TRP A 236 9.85 -12.98 29.59
CA TRP A 236 11.17 -12.77 30.21
C TRP A 236 12.20 -13.86 29.90
N LEU A 237 11.76 -15.11 29.66
CA LEU A 237 12.66 -16.21 29.28
C LEU A 237 13.22 -16.01 27.85
N PHE A 238 12.42 -15.46 26.95
CA PHE A 238 12.81 -15.17 25.56
C PHE A 238 13.55 -13.83 25.41
N GLN A 239 13.37 -12.91 26.36
CA GLN A 239 14.23 -11.73 26.50
C GLN A 239 15.67 -12.14 26.85
N ILE A 240 15.86 -13.08 27.78
CA ILE A 240 17.19 -13.63 28.13
C ILE A 240 17.82 -14.34 26.91
N LEU A 241 17.05 -15.13 26.16
CA LEU A 241 17.53 -15.78 24.93
C LEU A 241 17.91 -14.75 23.84
N THR A 242 17.15 -13.67 23.70
CA THR A 242 17.42 -12.57 22.75
C THR A 242 18.74 -11.87 23.09
N VAL A 243 19.03 -11.61 24.37
CA VAL A 243 20.35 -11.08 24.80
C VAL A 243 21.46 -12.12 24.63
N ALA A 244 21.21 -13.39 24.95
CA ALA A 244 22.22 -14.45 24.88
C ALA A 244 22.68 -14.75 23.45
N PHE A 245 21.76 -14.73 22.48
CA PHE A 245 22.06 -14.95 21.06
C PHE A 245 22.35 -13.66 20.28
N ALA A 246 22.12 -12.49 20.88
CA ALA A 246 22.41 -11.20 20.27
C ALA A 246 23.84 -11.09 19.70
N PRO A 247 24.93 -11.51 20.39
CA PRO A 247 26.27 -11.38 19.83
C PRO A 247 26.43 -12.17 18.53
N ILE A 248 25.86 -13.37 18.46
CA ILE A 248 25.92 -14.23 17.27
C ILE A 248 25.02 -13.67 16.17
N ALA A 249 23.81 -13.21 16.50
CA ALA A 249 22.88 -12.63 15.55
C ALA A 249 23.35 -11.26 15.02
N ILE A 250 23.98 -10.43 15.85
CA ILE A 250 24.63 -9.17 15.46
C ILE A 250 25.79 -9.46 14.53
N VAL A 251 26.66 -10.40 14.88
CA VAL A 251 27.79 -10.78 14.02
C VAL A 251 27.27 -11.39 12.71
N ALA A 252 26.27 -12.26 12.74
CA ALA A 252 25.67 -12.85 11.55
C ALA A 252 24.99 -11.81 10.66
N THR A 253 24.15 -10.93 11.19
CA THR A 253 23.50 -9.85 10.41
C THR A 253 24.50 -8.82 9.90
N ALA A 254 25.51 -8.47 10.70
CA ALA A 254 26.59 -7.57 10.28
C ALA A 254 27.53 -8.20 9.23
N LEU A 255 27.68 -9.54 9.22
CA LEU A 255 28.43 -10.27 8.19
C LEU A 255 27.60 -10.47 6.91
N MET A 256 26.29 -10.73 7.02
CA MET A 256 25.41 -10.89 5.86
C MET A 256 25.17 -9.58 5.12
N ARG A 257 25.20 -8.42 5.81
CA ARG A 257 25.01 -7.07 5.23
C ARG A 257 23.85 -6.97 4.23
N GLU A 258 22.78 -7.73 4.45
CA GLU A 258 21.65 -7.74 3.52
C GLU A 258 20.94 -6.38 3.56
N ARG A 259 20.76 -5.81 2.37
CA ARG A 259 19.95 -4.61 2.16
C ARG A 259 18.49 -4.93 2.43
N ILE A 260 17.77 -4.04 3.09
CA ILE A 260 16.37 -4.29 3.47
C ILE A 260 15.39 -4.18 2.30
N ASN A 261 15.85 -3.67 1.15
CA ASN A 261 15.09 -3.53 -0.09
C ASN A 261 15.63 -4.48 -1.16
N ALA A 262 14.72 -5.11 -1.90
CA ALA A 262 15.08 -5.90 -3.07
C ALA A 262 15.56 -5.00 -4.23
N SER A 263 16.41 -5.54 -5.10
CA SER A 263 16.73 -4.93 -6.39
C SER A 263 15.98 -5.66 -7.50
N PRO A 264 15.59 -4.97 -8.59
CA PRO A 264 14.92 -5.64 -9.70
C PRO A 264 15.86 -6.62 -10.38
N ASP A 265 15.30 -7.63 -11.04
CA ASP A 265 16.08 -8.56 -11.85
C ASP A 265 16.90 -7.83 -12.93
N LYS A 266 18.06 -8.36 -13.29
CA LYS A 266 18.78 -7.89 -14.49
C LYS A 266 17.87 -8.07 -15.71
N TYR A 267 17.77 -7.04 -16.54
CA TYR A 267 16.87 -6.97 -17.70
C TYR A 267 15.36 -6.95 -17.36
N TRP A 268 14.99 -6.60 -16.12
CA TRP A 268 13.58 -6.43 -15.76
C TRP A 268 12.95 -5.26 -16.52
N LYS A 269 11.96 -5.58 -17.36
CA LYS A 269 11.20 -4.62 -18.16
C LYS A 269 9.72 -4.94 -18.04
N ILE A 270 8.91 -3.90 -17.89
CA ILE A 270 7.45 -4.05 -17.84
C ILE A 270 6.80 -3.33 -19.02
N PRO A 271 5.76 -3.92 -19.65
CA PRO A 271 5.03 -3.27 -20.72
C PRO A 271 4.07 -2.22 -20.16
N LEU A 272 4.04 -1.05 -20.81
CA LEU A 272 3.13 0.06 -20.51
C LEU A 272 2.03 0.06 -21.59
N GLU A 273 0.97 -0.70 -21.34
CA GLU A 273 -0.11 -0.91 -22.32
C GLU A 273 -1.32 0.02 -22.09
N ALA A 274 -1.29 0.80 -21.00
CA ALA A 274 -2.36 1.75 -20.70
C ALA A 274 -2.50 2.76 -21.87
N PRO A 275 -3.73 3.16 -22.25
CA PRO A 275 -3.93 4.14 -23.31
C PRO A 275 -3.17 5.45 -23.06
N ASP A 276 -2.74 6.07 -24.15
CA ASP A 276 -2.04 7.36 -24.07
C ASP A 276 -2.96 8.39 -23.43
N LEU A 277 -2.40 9.24 -22.57
CA LEU A 277 -3.14 10.31 -21.92
C LEU A 277 -3.17 11.54 -22.85
N PRO A 278 -4.21 12.39 -22.78
CA PRO A 278 -4.27 13.59 -23.62
C PRO A 278 -3.13 14.58 -23.31
N GLU A 279 -2.61 14.58 -22.08
CA GLU A 279 -1.43 15.32 -21.68
C GLU A 279 -0.42 14.35 -21.04
N THR A 280 0.70 14.12 -21.70
CA THR A 280 1.86 13.46 -21.11
C THR A 280 2.50 14.37 -20.07
N PHE A 281 2.87 13.85 -18.90
CA PHE A 281 3.47 14.64 -17.83
C PHE A 281 4.57 13.86 -17.09
N PHE A 282 5.52 14.59 -16.52
CA PHE A 282 6.45 14.02 -15.54
C PHE A 282 5.79 14.05 -14.16
N PRO A 283 5.81 12.94 -13.41
CA PRO A 283 5.19 12.92 -12.09
C PRO A 283 6.00 13.82 -11.14
N GLN A 284 5.32 14.38 -10.14
CA GLN A 284 5.93 15.27 -9.15
C GLN A 284 5.37 14.95 -7.77
N ALA A 285 6.23 14.90 -6.77
CA ALA A 285 5.78 14.76 -5.40
C ALA A 285 5.11 16.04 -4.90
N LYS A 286 4.28 15.91 -3.87
CA LYS A 286 3.70 17.04 -3.16
C LYS A 286 3.95 16.87 -1.67
N LEU A 287 4.61 17.85 -1.06
CA LEU A 287 4.98 17.81 0.35
C LEU A 287 4.57 19.12 1.03
N PHE A 288 3.86 19.03 2.16
CA PHE A 288 3.36 20.19 2.90
C PHE A 288 2.58 21.21 2.04
N GLY A 289 1.78 20.72 1.09
CA GLY A 289 0.99 21.55 0.19
C GLY A 289 1.73 22.04 -1.06
N GLU A 290 3.06 21.91 -1.11
CA GLU A 290 3.90 22.42 -2.18
C GLU A 290 4.34 21.32 -3.15
N ILE A 291 4.41 21.65 -4.44
CA ILE A 291 4.91 20.72 -5.46
C ILE A 291 6.43 20.66 -5.40
N CYS A 292 6.97 19.45 -5.28
CA CYS A 292 8.39 19.21 -5.31
C CYS A 292 8.92 19.23 -6.77
N PRO A 293 10.15 19.73 -6.99
CA PRO A 293 10.80 19.63 -8.29
C PRO A 293 11.05 18.18 -8.75
N SER A 294 11.21 17.24 -7.80
CA SER A 294 11.37 15.81 -8.04
C SER A 294 10.13 15.01 -7.61
N PHE A 295 9.99 13.82 -8.19
CA PHE A 295 9.06 12.77 -7.77
C PHE A 295 9.68 11.84 -6.73
N ASP A 296 10.94 11.44 -6.89
CA ASP A 296 11.70 10.76 -5.83
C ASP A 296 11.95 11.77 -4.70
N MET A 297 11.27 11.57 -3.57
CA MET A 297 11.33 12.49 -2.44
C MET A 297 12.59 12.30 -1.60
N GLY A 298 13.33 11.20 -1.77
CA GLY A 298 14.56 10.90 -1.06
C GLY A 298 14.42 10.71 0.46
N LEU A 299 14.25 11.79 1.22
CA LEU A 299 14.17 11.80 2.68
C LEU A 299 12.85 12.38 3.17
N HIS A 300 12.37 11.82 4.28
CA HIS A 300 11.21 12.34 4.99
C HIS A 300 11.35 12.12 6.51
N PRO A 301 12.22 12.91 7.18
CA PRO A 301 12.36 12.86 8.63
C PRO A 301 11.06 13.28 9.33
N HIS A 302 10.67 12.55 10.38
CA HIS A 302 9.45 12.85 11.16
C HIS A 302 9.43 14.27 11.75
N GLY A 303 10.61 14.86 12.02
CA GLY A 303 10.70 16.23 12.53
C GLY A 303 10.16 17.27 11.54
N TRP A 304 10.12 16.98 10.24
CA TRP A 304 9.56 17.87 9.23
C TRP A 304 8.04 18.02 9.38
N ASP A 305 7.33 16.99 9.85
CA ASP A 305 5.86 17.02 9.99
C ASP A 305 5.38 17.97 11.10
N ARG A 306 6.27 18.42 11.98
CA ARG A 306 5.95 19.41 13.02
C ARG A 306 5.49 20.73 12.41
N ASN A 307 4.58 21.43 13.10
CA ASN A 307 4.10 22.73 12.67
C ASN A 307 5.23 23.75 12.80
N LYS A 308 5.66 24.31 11.67
CA LYS A 308 6.72 25.34 11.63
C LYS A 308 6.35 26.62 12.39
N ASP A 309 5.06 26.89 12.56
CA ASP A 309 4.54 28.09 13.20
C ASP A 309 4.29 27.88 14.71
N ALA A 310 4.51 26.67 15.23
CA ALA A 310 4.38 26.35 16.66
C ALA A 310 5.71 26.53 17.42
N ALA A 311 5.63 27.11 18.62
CA ALA A 311 6.82 27.53 19.38
C ALA A 311 7.64 26.38 20.01
N HIS A 312 7.04 25.20 20.21
CA HIS A 312 7.66 24.00 20.80
C HIS A 312 8.68 24.33 21.92
N PRO A 313 8.25 24.86 23.09
CA PRO A 313 9.15 25.36 24.12
C PRO A 313 9.98 24.25 24.79
N ALA A 314 11.02 24.62 25.53
CA ALA A 314 11.80 23.67 26.33
C ALA A 314 10.89 22.92 27.32
N GLY A 315 10.91 21.58 27.26
CA GLY A 315 9.99 20.71 28.00
C GLY A 315 8.90 20.08 27.14
N ASP A 316 8.66 20.59 25.93
CA ASP A 316 7.79 19.96 24.94
C ASP A 316 8.44 18.65 24.40
N PRO A 317 7.70 17.55 24.25
CA PRO A 317 8.23 16.31 23.67
C PRO A 317 8.69 16.45 22.21
N PHE A 318 8.14 17.40 21.46
CA PHE A 318 8.50 17.71 20.08
C PHE A 318 9.51 18.88 19.97
N HIS A 319 10.05 19.36 21.10
CA HIS A 319 11.08 20.40 21.14
C HIS A 319 12.38 20.01 20.41
N GLY A 320 13.01 21.03 19.82
CA GLY A 320 14.40 21.02 19.35
C GLY A 320 14.59 20.46 17.94
N GLU A 321 15.71 20.78 17.32
CA GLU A 321 16.10 20.26 16.01
C GLU A 321 17.25 19.27 16.15
N ARG A 322 17.33 18.33 15.21
CA ARG A 322 18.27 17.22 15.21
C ARG A 322 19.00 17.18 13.88
N GLU A 323 20.29 16.93 13.90
CA GLU A 323 21.10 16.90 12.68
C GLU A 323 20.78 15.67 11.82
N LEU A 324 20.56 15.90 10.53
CA LEU A 324 20.32 14.87 9.52
C LEU A 324 21.53 13.94 9.40
N SER A 325 21.31 12.64 9.62
CA SER A 325 22.35 11.60 9.58
C SER A 325 22.65 11.10 8.16
N ILE A 326 22.73 12.01 7.17
CA ILE A 326 22.82 11.65 5.74
C ILE A 326 24.26 11.88 5.24
N PRO A 327 24.84 10.96 4.44
CA PRO A 327 26.05 11.24 3.67
C PRO A 327 25.85 12.45 2.74
N ARG A 328 26.87 13.30 2.58
CA ARG A 328 26.81 14.45 1.66
C ARG A 328 26.52 13.96 0.22
N GLY A 329 25.54 14.56 -0.46
CA GLY A 329 25.31 14.37 -1.91
C GLY A 329 23.93 13.85 -2.37
N GLY A 330 22.94 13.68 -1.49
CA GLY A 330 21.57 13.29 -1.88
C GLY A 330 20.72 14.44 -2.47
N LEU A 331 19.53 14.11 -3.01
CA LEU A 331 18.57 15.05 -3.63
C LEU A 331 18.21 16.26 -2.74
N HIS A 332 18.32 16.11 -1.42
CA HIS A 332 18.26 17.21 -0.47
C HIS A 332 19.64 17.85 -0.38
N GLY A 333 19.86 18.85 -1.25
CA GLY A 333 21.13 19.55 -1.39
C GLY A 333 21.73 20.03 -0.06
N GLU A 334 22.97 20.51 -0.12
CA GLU A 334 23.80 20.81 1.06
C GLU A 334 23.21 21.80 2.09
N LYS A 335 22.09 22.46 1.79
CA LYS A 335 21.49 23.54 2.56
C LYS A 335 20.66 23.10 3.77
N GLN A 336 20.10 21.89 3.79
CA GLN A 336 19.31 21.40 4.93
C GLN A 336 20.05 20.27 5.65
N ARG A 337 20.34 20.52 6.93
CA ARG A 337 21.14 19.64 7.80
C ARG A 337 20.41 19.28 9.09
N THR A 338 19.16 19.71 9.26
CA THR A 338 18.35 19.37 10.44
C THR A 338 16.95 18.87 10.07
N ASP A 339 16.29 18.21 11.02
CA ASP A 339 14.88 17.84 10.99
C ASP A 339 13.93 19.02 11.32
N ALA A 340 14.36 20.26 11.05
CA ALA A 340 13.57 21.47 11.29
C ALA A 340 12.12 21.34 10.79
N ALA A 341 11.18 21.89 11.57
CA ALA A 341 9.76 21.84 11.27
C ALA A 341 9.45 22.50 9.91
N ARG A 342 8.64 21.84 9.09
CA ARG A 342 8.22 22.29 7.75
C ARG A 342 6.72 22.19 7.53
N GLY A 343 6.07 21.33 8.30
CA GLY A 343 4.66 21.06 8.26
C GLY A 343 3.81 22.17 8.84
N ASN A 344 2.54 21.84 9.04
CA ASN A 344 1.50 22.70 9.56
C ASN A 344 0.77 22.01 10.72
N GLU A 345 -0.32 22.60 11.20
CA GLU A 345 -1.14 22.03 12.27
C GLU A 345 -1.66 20.62 11.94
N GLU A 346 -2.05 20.36 10.68
CA GLU A 346 -2.60 19.06 10.26
C GLU A 346 -1.53 17.97 10.23
N SER A 347 -0.36 18.24 9.65
CA SER A 347 0.74 17.26 9.63
C SER A 347 1.26 16.97 11.04
N GLU A 348 1.29 17.98 11.92
CA GLU A 348 1.69 17.75 13.31
C GLU A 348 0.62 16.96 14.06
N ALA A 349 -0.67 17.22 13.85
CA ALA A 349 -1.73 16.41 14.45
C ALA A 349 -1.64 14.93 14.02
N ALA A 350 -1.33 14.67 12.75
CA ALA A 350 -1.07 13.31 12.26
C ALA A 350 0.15 12.67 12.94
N LEU A 351 1.26 13.41 13.02
CA LEU A 351 2.47 12.99 13.73
C LEU A 351 2.16 12.64 15.20
N GLN A 352 1.48 13.53 15.91
CA GLN A 352 1.08 13.32 17.30
C GLN A 352 0.22 12.07 17.44
N TYR A 353 -0.79 11.90 16.57
CA TYR A 353 -1.64 10.71 16.56
C TYR A 353 -0.84 9.41 16.42
N GLU A 354 0.14 9.36 15.50
CA GLU A 354 1.01 8.20 15.32
C GLU A 354 1.85 7.90 16.56
N TYR A 355 2.46 8.93 17.16
CA TYR A 355 3.22 8.77 18.41
C TYR A 355 2.33 8.31 19.56
N HIS A 356 1.13 8.89 19.72
CA HIS A 356 0.16 8.48 20.73
C HIS A 356 -0.24 7.00 20.57
N ALA A 357 -0.57 6.57 19.35
CA ALA A 357 -0.90 5.17 19.08
C ALA A 357 0.27 4.22 19.39
N SER A 358 1.48 4.59 19.00
CA SER A 358 2.71 3.83 19.28
C SER A 358 2.99 3.75 20.79
N LEU A 359 2.85 4.85 21.51
CA LEU A 359 3.04 4.94 22.96
C LEU A 359 2.01 4.08 23.71
N ARG A 360 0.74 4.06 23.30
CA ARG A 360 -0.28 3.15 23.89
C ARG A 360 0.16 1.69 23.81
N MET A 361 0.75 1.27 22.68
CA MET A 361 1.27 -0.08 22.53
C MET A 361 2.53 -0.32 23.38
N MET A 362 3.46 0.65 23.44
CA MET A 362 4.66 0.56 24.27
C MET A 362 4.32 0.52 25.76
N ALA A 363 3.38 1.34 26.22
CA ALA A 363 2.94 1.40 27.61
C ALA A 363 2.40 0.04 28.09
N LYS A 364 1.58 -0.62 27.27
CA LYS A 364 1.08 -1.98 27.55
C LYS A 364 2.21 -3.01 27.59
N ARG A 365 3.13 -2.97 26.64
CA ARG A 365 4.27 -3.92 26.57
C ARG A 365 5.27 -3.75 27.72
N GLU A 366 5.54 -2.50 28.11
CA GLU A 366 6.47 -2.16 29.19
C GLU A 366 5.83 -2.20 30.59
N GLY A 367 4.58 -2.69 30.70
CA GLY A 367 3.87 -2.81 31.98
C GLY A 367 3.62 -1.48 32.67
N LYS A 368 3.49 -0.38 31.91
CA LYS A 368 3.12 0.95 32.45
C LYS A 368 1.66 1.00 32.88
N VAL A 369 0.85 0.08 32.36
CA VAL A 369 -0.58 -0.06 32.64
C VAL A 369 -0.87 -1.54 32.87
N GLU A 370 -1.82 -1.84 33.76
CA GLU A 370 -2.27 -3.22 34.02
C GLU A 370 -2.76 -3.92 32.74
N LYS A 371 -2.50 -5.23 32.64
CA LYS A 371 -2.87 -6.02 31.46
C LYS A 371 -4.39 -5.97 31.21
N GLY A 372 -4.77 -5.59 30.00
CA GLY A 372 -6.18 -5.50 29.60
C GLY A 372 -6.88 -4.20 29.99
N LYS A 373 -6.20 -3.27 30.68
CA LYS A 373 -6.72 -1.92 30.92
C LYS A 373 -6.41 -0.97 29.76
N GLN A 374 -7.20 0.09 29.69
CA GLN A 374 -6.99 1.22 28.78
C GLN A 374 -5.81 2.07 29.25
N VAL A 375 -5.07 2.66 28.32
CA VAL A 375 -3.94 3.55 28.62
C VAL A 375 -4.47 4.98 28.69
N THR A 376 -5.11 5.30 29.81
CA THR A 376 -5.78 6.59 30.01
C THR A 376 -4.82 7.78 29.96
N GLU A 377 -3.54 7.56 30.26
CA GLU A 377 -2.50 8.58 30.22
C GLU A 377 -2.15 9.06 28.80
N GLU A 378 -2.44 8.28 27.75
CA GLU A 378 -2.34 8.77 26.36
C GLU A 378 -3.64 9.42 25.87
N ASP A 379 -4.77 9.09 26.49
CA ASP A 379 -6.08 9.66 26.14
C ASP A 379 -6.27 11.02 26.83
N HIS A 380 -5.75 11.16 28.04
CA HIS A 380 -5.78 12.35 28.90
C HIS A 380 -4.37 12.69 29.42
N PRO A 381 -3.43 13.10 28.54
CA PRO A 381 -2.04 13.36 28.92
C PRO A 381 -1.88 14.44 30.00
N GLU A 382 -2.84 15.34 30.14
CA GLU A 382 -2.92 16.35 31.20
C GLU A 382 -3.12 15.77 32.60
N THR A 383 -3.65 14.55 32.69
CA THR A 383 -3.87 13.84 33.96
C THR A 383 -2.77 12.84 34.28
N ALA A 384 -1.82 12.64 33.37
CA ALA A 384 -0.76 11.65 33.51
C ALA A 384 0.21 11.99 34.66
N SER A 385 0.69 10.96 35.35
CA SER A 385 1.69 11.14 36.40
C SER A 385 3.00 11.73 35.84
N ALA A 386 3.76 12.45 36.68
CA ALA A 386 5.06 13.00 36.29
C ALA A 386 6.03 11.91 35.77
N GLN A 387 5.96 10.70 36.33
CA GLN A 387 6.77 9.56 35.88
C GLN A 387 6.38 9.11 34.46
N TYR A 388 5.08 9.03 34.18
CA TYR A 388 4.57 8.67 32.86
C TYR A 388 4.92 9.75 31.83
N THR A 389 4.70 11.02 32.16
CA THR A 389 5.05 12.17 31.31
C THR A 389 6.53 12.18 30.95
N ALA A 390 7.43 11.95 31.92
CA ALA A 390 8.87 11.86 31.66
C ALA A 390 9.26 10.63 30.80
N TRP A 391 8.53 9.52 30.93
CA TRP A 391 8.72 8.36 30.04
C TRP A 391 8.25 8.66 28.61
N ARG A 392 7.04 9.22 28.46
CA ARG A 392 6.45 9.63 27.18
C ARG A 392 7.35 10.59 26.43
N GLN A 393 7.82 11.64 27.11
CA GLN A 393 8.72 12.64 26.54
C GLN A 393 10.00 12.01 25.99
N ARG A 394 10.65 11.14 26.77
CA ARG A 394 11.86 10.43 26.31
C ARG A 394 11.59 9.54 25.11
N LYS A 395 10.45 8.84 25.06
CA LYS A 395 10.09 7.98 23.93
C LYS A 395 9.81 8.77 22.66
N ILE A 396 9.12 9.91 22.75
CA ILE A 396 8.90 10.79 21.59
C ILE A 396 10.22 11.36 21.08
N GLN A 397 11.05 11.93 21.97
CA GLN A 397 12.34 12.50 21.59
C GLN A 397 13.29 11.47 20.98
N ALA A 398 13.33 10.25 21.55
CA ALA A 398 14.11 9.14 21.00
C ALA A 398 13.56 8.68 19.65
N GLY A 399 12.23 8.63 19.49
CA GLY A 399 11.61 8.28 18.22
C GLY A 399 11.90 9.32 17.14
N LEU A 400 11.80 10.60 17.45
CA LEU A 400 12.16 11.66 16.51
C LEU A 400 13.64 11.57 16.13
N ALA A 401 14.54 11.40 17.10
CA ALA A 401 15.97 11.21 16.89
C ALA A 401 16.30 9.96 16.05
N GLY A 402 15.54 8.88 16.23
CA GLY A 402 15.69 7.66 15.45
C GLY A 402 15.22 7.78 13.99
N ASN A 403 14.41 8.80 13.67
CA ASN A 403 13.82 8.99 12.34
C ASN A 403 14.44 10.15 11.55
N VAL A 404 15.54 10.71 12.05
CA VAL A 404 16.22 11.85 11.43
C VAL A 404 16.85 11.50 10.07
N GLY A 405 17.15 10.22 9.84
CA GLY A 405 17.67 9.69 8.57
C GLY A 405 16.64 8.90 7.76
N THR A 406 15.35 8.97 8.10
CA THR A 406 14.32 8.15 7.44
C THR A 406 14.10 8.59 6.00
N TYR A 407 14.17 7.62 5.08
CA TYR A 407 13.90 7.85 3.67
C TYR A 407 12.41 8.06 3.43
N ALA A 408 12.10 8.86 2.42
CA ALA A 408 10.74 8.94 1.92
C ALA A 408 10.32 7.56 1.44
N THR A 409 9.10 7.15 1.77
CA THR A 409 8.61 5.82 1.40
C THR A 409 8.15 5.76 -0.05
N ASP A 410 7.85 6.94 -0.63
CA ASP A 410 7.22 7.19 -1.92
C ASP A 410 5.94 6.38 -2.24
N HIS A 411 5.43 5.69 -1.22
CA HIS A 411 4.31 4.77 -1.32
C HIS A 411 3.00 5.48 -1.65
N SER A 412 2.80 6.67 -1.08
CA SER A 412 1.59 7.47 -1.30
C SER A 412 1.79 8.58 -2.34
N THR A 413 3.02 8.80 -2.83
CA THR A 413 3.39 9.97 -3.65
C THR A 413 2.57 10.08 -4.94
N ILE A 414 2.11 8.95 -5.50
CA ILE A 414 1.25 8.96 -6.69
C ILE A 414 -0.07 9.68 -6.42
N LEU A 415 -0.72 9.44 -5.27
CA LEU A 415 -2.07 9.92 -5.00
C LEU A 415 -2.12 11.21 -4.15
N THR A 416 -1.02 11.60 -3.50
CA THR A 416 -0.97 12.86 -2.72
C THR A 416 -0.94 14.10 -3.60
N ASN A 417 -0.50 13.98 -4.86
CA ASN A 417 -0.59 15.05 -5.85
C ASN A 417 -1.88 14.92 -6.67
N SER A 418 -2.82 15.86 -6.48
CA SER A 418 -4.09 15.89 -7.20
C SER A 418 -3.93 15.98 -8.71
N GLU A 419 -2.82 16.53 -9.22
CA GLU A 419 -2.55 16.59 -10.65
C GLU A 419 -2.36 15.21 -11.27
N HIS A 420 -1.80 14.24 -10.54
CA HIS A 420 -1.73 12.85 -11.03
C HIS A 420 -3.12 12.24 -11.18
N SER A 421 -4.03 12.55 -10.24
CA SER A 421 -5.41 12.10 -10.33
C SER A 421 -6.14 12.74 -11.51
N ARG A 422 -5.94 14.06 -11.70
CA ARG A 422 -6.54 14.81 -12.80
C ARG A 422 -6.03 14.35 -14.17
N LYS A 423 -4.73 14.10 -14.30
CA LYS A 423 -4.08 13.79 -15.59
C LYS A 423 -4.10 12.31 -15.95
N ALA A 424 -4.06 11.40 -14.98
CA ALA A 424 -4.03 9.95 -15.22
C ALA A 424 -5.29 9.24 -14.70
N LEU A 425 -5.59 9.33 -13.40
CA LEU A 425 -6.67 8.53 -12.78
C LEU A 425 -8.03 8.78 -13.44
N ALA A 426 -8.31 10.03 -13.81
CA ALA A 426 -9.55 10.44 -14.48
C ALA A 426 -9.82 9.68 -15.79
N TYR A 427 -8.80 9.15 -16.47
CA TYR A 427 -8.91 8.38 -17.71
C TYR A 427 -8.80 6.85 -17.49
N ASP A 428 -8.40 6.45 -16.28
CA ASP A 428 -8.27 5.04 -15.92
C ASP A 428 -9.54 4.49 -15.23
N VAL A 429 -10.37 5.37 -14.67
CA VAL A 429 -11.70 5.03 -14.13
C VAL A 429 -12.73 4.81 -15.23
N ALA A 430 -13.78 4.04 -14.90
CA ALA A 430 -14.91 3.84 -15.80
C ALA A 430 -15.88 5.03 -15.73
N VAL A 431 -16.39 5.46 -16.89
CA VAL A 431 -17.50 6.43 -16.97
C VAL A 431 -18.80 5.67 -17.19
N GLY A 432 -19.81 5.98 -16.37
CA GLY A 432 -21.12 5.34 -16.41
C GLY A 432 -22.22 6.23 -15.83
N CYS A 433 -23.44 5.70 -15.78
CA CYS A 433 -24.59 6.38 -15.19
C CYS A 433 -24.73 6.00 -13.71
N CYS A 434 -24.77 6.99 -12.82
CA CYS A 434 -25.07 6.76 -11.41
C CYS A 434 -26.60 6.78 -11.21
N HIS A 435 -27.14 5.69 -10.66
CA HIS A 435 -28.56 5.58 -10.30
C HIS A 435 -28.79 5.57 -8.78
N LEU A 436 -27.73 5.77 -7.98
CA LEU A 436 -27.87 5.92 -6.53
C LEU A 436 -28.55 7.24 -6.22
N LEU A 437 -29.54 7.19 -5.33
CA LEU A 437 -30.19 8.38 -4.81
C LEU A 437 -29.26 9.10 -3.83
N GLU A 438 -29.56 10.37 -3.54
CA GLU A 438 -28.84 11.12 -2.50
C GLU A 438 -28.88 10.41 -1.14
N THR A 439 -30.02 9.79 -0.81
CA THR A 439 -30.20 8.99 0.40
C THR A 439 -29.27 7.78 0.43
N ASP A 440 -29.12 7.09 -0.70
CA ASP A 440 -28.25 5.90 -0.81
C ASP A 440 -26.78 6.31 -0.68
N LEU A 441 -26.39 7.43 -1.31
CA LEU A 441 -25.04 7.99 -1.17
C LEU A 441 -24.76 8.45 0.25
N ARG A 442 -25.75 9.02 0.95
CA ARG A 442 -25.63 9.37 2.36
C ARG A 442 -25.44 8.12 3.21
N GLU A 443 -26.29 7.11 3.06
CA GLU A 443 -26.15 5.83 3.79
C GLU A 443 -24.77 5.21 3.56
N LEU A 444 -24.33 5.11 2.30
CA LEU A 444 -23.02 4.56 1.95
C LEU A 444 -21.86 5.35 2.57
N ARG A 445 -21.91 6.69 2.56
CA ARG A 445 -20.89 7.54 3.19
C ARG A 445 -20.86 7.36 4.69
N THR A 446 -22.02 7.24 5.32
CA THR A 446 -22.14 7.02 6.76
C THR A 446 -21.64 5.62 7.16
N MET A 447 -21.91 4.59 6.34
CA MET A 447 -21.33 3.24 6.54
C MET A 447 -19.81 3.22 6.35
N ALA A 448 -19.28 4.04 5.42
CA ALA A 448 -17.85 4.12 5.14
C ALA A 448 -17.06 4.89 6.21
N ASP A 449 -17.74 5.70 7.04
CA ASP A 449 -17.12 6.53 8.06
C ASP A 449 -17.77 6.28 9.43
N TRP A 450 -17.08 5.45 10.20
CA TRP A 450 -17.46 5.01 11.55
C TRP A 450 -17.70 6.16 12.54
N ARG A 451 -17.32 7.41 12.21
CA ARG A 451 -17.59 8.58 13.05
C ARG A 451 -19.03 9.08 12.94
N PHE A 452 -19.75 8.72 11.89
CA PHE A 452 -21.14 9.14 11.67
C PHE A 452 -22.17 8.06 12.04
N LEU A 453 -21.77 7.05 12.83
CA LEU A 453 -22.67 5.94 13.18
C LEU A 453 -23.88 6.37 14.01
N ASP A 454 -23.78 7.44 14.81
CA ASP A 454 -24.90 8.00 15.57
C ASP A 454 -25.99 8.59 14.66
N ASP A 455 -25.65 8.95 13.41
CA ASP A 455 -26.60 9.44 12.41
C ASP A 455 -27.39 8.30 11.74
N LEU A 456 -27.08 7.03 12.05
CA LEU A 456 -27.72 5.82 11.51
C LEU A 456 -28.79 5.24 12.45
N ALA A 457 -29.76 6.04 12.89
CA ALA A 457 -30.98 5.47 13.44
C ALA A 457 -31.87 4.99 12.28
N GLY A 458 -32.00 3.68 12.02
CA GLY A 458 -32.96 3.29 10.98
C GLY A 458 -33.19 1.80 10.72
N PRO A 459 -32.23 1.01 10.24
CA PRO A 459 -32.60 -0.31 9.71
C PRO A 459 -31.81 -1.51 10.27
N GLU A 460 -32.49 -2.65 10.44
CA GLU A 460 -31.95 -3.88 11.04
C GLU A 460 -30.69 -4.41 10.33
N HIS A 461 -30.54 -4.19 9.02
CA HIS A 461 -29.38 -4.64 8.26
C HIS A 461 -28.07 -3.93 8.65
N MET A 462 -28.15 -2.81 9.38
CA MET A 462 -26.98 -2.03 9.83
C MET A 462 -26.52 -2.35 11.26
N ASN A 463 -27.31 -3.11 12.03
CA ASN A 463 -26.99 -3.47 13.41
C ASN A 463 -25.64 -4.19 13.53
N MET A 464 -25.31 -5.02 12.53
CA MET A 464 -24.03 -5.75 12.50
C MET A 464 -22.83 -4.81 12.38
N SER A 465 -22.93 -3.76 11.55
CA SER A 465 -21.88 -2.75 11.39
C SER A 465 -21.72 -1.92 12.66
N ILE A 466 -22.84 -1.49 13.25
CA ILE A 466 -22.87 -0.75 14.51
C ILE A 466 -22.19 -1.57 15.62
N GLU A 467 -22.60 -2.82 15.85
CA GLU A 467 -21.98 -3.69 16.84
C GLU A 467 -20.48 -3.86 16.60
N TYR A 468 -20.07 -4.03 15.33
CA TYR A 468 -18.66 -4.18 14.99
C TYR A 468 -17.85 -2.93 15.34
N PHE A 469 -18.34 -1.75 15.02
CA PHE A 469 -17.61 -0.52 15.28
C PHE A 469 -17.62 -0.12 16.76
N TYR A 470 -18.74 -0.28 17.49
CA TYR A 470 -18.79 0.08 18.92
C TYR A 470 -18.17 -0.96 19.84
N GLU A 471 -18.41 -2.25 19.58
CA GLU A 471 -18.02 -3.33 20.50
C GLU A 471 -16.86 -4.19 19.98
N GLY A 472 -16.49 -4.05 18.71
CA GLY A 472 -15.54 -4.97 18.08
C GLY A 472 -16.09 -6.39 17.98
N LYS A 473 -17.42 -6.54 17.86
CA LYS A 473 -18.13 -7.83 17.80
C LYS A 473 -19.06 -7.91 16.60
N VAL A 474 -19.41 -9.13 16.22
CA VAL A 474 -20.36 -9.43 15.15
C VAL A 474 -21.28 -10.53 15.65
N ASN A 475 -22.57 -10.23 15.81
CA ASN A 475 -23.59 -11.10 16.39
C ASN A 475 -23.19 -11.65 17.77
N GLY A 476 -22.75 -10.77 18.67
CA GLY A 476 -22.41 -11.06 20.06
C GLY A 476 -21.06 -11.78 20.26
N VAL A 477 -20.29 -12.02 19.20
CA VAL A 477 -19.01 -12.73 19.27
C VAL A 477 -17.87 -11.94 18.62
N THR A 478 -16.63 -12.25 18.97
CA THR A 478 -15.46 -11.63 18.33
C THR A 478 -15.42 -11.97 16.82
N PRO A 479 -14.88 -11.08 15.96
CA PRO A 479 -14.72 -11.36 14.53
C PRO A 479 -14.04 -12.70 14.25
N SER A 480 -13.01 -13.04 15.03
CA SER A 480 -12.30 -14.32 14.95
C SER A 480 -13.17 -15.56 15.22
N LYS A 481 -14.21 -15.44 16.05
CA LYS A 481 -15.21 -16.49 16.29
C LYS A 481 -16.30 -16.47 15.23
N TRP A 482 -16.74 -15.28 14.81
CA TRP A 482 -17.77 -15.10 13.80
C TRP A 482 -17.37 -15.72 12.45
N VAL A 483 -16.16 -15.43 11.95
CA VAL A 483 -15.66 -15.96 10.66
C VAL A 483 -15.60 -17.49 10.59
N ARG A 484 -15.52 -18.16 11.75
CA ARG A 484 -15.50 -19.64 11.83
C ARG A 484 -16.91 -20.26 11.81
N LYS A 485 -17.95 -19.46 12.05
CA LYS A 485 -19.34 -19.90 12.19
C LYS A 485 -20.24 -19.40 11.07
N SER A 486 -19.93 -18.25 10.49
CA SER A 486 -20.72 -17.60 9.44
C SER A 486 -20.26 -18.05 8.05
N VAL A 487 -21.21 -18.37 7.17
CA VAL A 487 -20.96 -18.62 5.75
C VAL A 487 -20.40 -17.37 5.07
N ASP A 488 -20.79 -16.18 5.53
CA ASP A 488 -20.36 -14.89 4.97
C ASP A 488 -18.93 -14.54 5.37
N GLY A 489 -18.46 -15.04 6.52
CA GLY A 489 -17.10 -14.85 7.00
C GLY A 489 -16.07 -15.82 6.41
N VAL A 490 -16.51 -16.82 5.62
CA VAL A 490 -15.61 -17.79 5.00
C VAL A 490 -14.84 -17.14 3.85
N MET A 491 -13.52 -17.37 3.82
CA MET A 491 -12.65 -16.95 2.73
C MET A 491 -13.18 -17.47 1.38
N PRO A 492 -13.40 -16.60 0.37
CA PRO A 492 -13.84 -17.03 -0.95
C PRO A 492 -12.90 -18.08 -1.57
N LYS A 493 -13.45 -19.14 -2.16
CA LYS A 493 -12.67 -20.28 -2.71
C LYS A 493 -11.69 -19.90 -3.83
N LYS A 494 -11.95 -18.78 -4.51
CA LYS A 494 -11.11 -18.21 -5.57
C LYS A 494 -9.85 -17.51 -5.01
N ILE A 495 -9.80 -17.24 -3.70
CA ILE A 495 -8.58 -16.86 -3.00
C ILE A 495 -7.90 -18.16 -2.56
N ARG A 496 -6.69 -18.41 -3.08
CA ARG A 496 -5.90 -19.60 -2.74
C ARG A 496 -4.98 -19.27 -1.58
N ASP A 497 -5.07 -20.08 -0.52
CA ASP A 497 -4.23 -19.96 0.69
C ASP A 497 -3.42 -21.24 0.92
N SER A 498 -2.58 -21.61 -0.04
CA SER A 498 -1.58 -22.67 0.15
C SER A 498 -0.25 -22.03 0.51
N ARG A 499 0.38 -22.49 1.60
CA ARG A 499 1.59 -21.87 2.16
C ARG A 499 2.84 -22.74 1.97
N GLU A 500 4.01 -22.12 2.00
CA GLU A 500 5.29 -22.73 1.67
C GLU A 500 5.73 -23.82 2.67
N ASN A 501 5.43 -23.65 3.96
CA ASN A 501 5.85 -24.60 4.97
C ASN A 501 4.75 -25.66 5.14
N ASN A 502 5.05 -26.89 4.76
CA ASN A 502 4.16 -28.03 4.97
C ASN A 502 3.88 -28.26 6.46
N VAL A 503 2.80 -28.98 6.74
CA VAL A 503 2.48 -29.44 8.10
C VAL A 503 3.70 -30.21 8.64
N PRO A 504 4.21 -29.88 9.84
CA PRO A 504 5.31 -30.62 10.47
C PRO A 504 5.06 -32.12 10.59
#